data_AF-A0A167X9E7-F1
#
_entry.id   AF-A0A167X9E7-F1
#
_cell.length_a   1.000
_cell.length_b   1.000
_cell.length_c   1.000
_cell.angle_alpha   90.00
_cell.angle_beta   90.00
_cell.angle_gamma   90.00
#
_symmetry.space_group_name_H-M   'P 1'
#
loop_
_entity.id
_entity.type
_entity.pdbx_description
1 polymer ?
#
loop_
_entity_poly.entity_id
_entity_poly.type
_entity_poly.pdbx_seq_one_letter_code
_entity_poly.pdbx_strand_id
1 'polypeptide(L)'
;MAGWTIAWQTGMWVPAPLENNNGSEEATGGLVLGYFSAACYLGARLPQIYKNYSEKSCEGLSLLFFILSLLGNLTYGAGILCHSTEKEYFLTNLPWLIGSLGTMVEDAVIFFQFRIYAIQEPRLSAIS
;
A
#
# COMPACT_ATOMS: atom_id res chain seq x y z
N MET A 1 -11.30 -2.73 -21.61
CA MET A 1 -12.77 -2.92 -21.76
C MET A 1 -13.11 -4.21 -22.50
N ALA A 2 -12.37 -4.62 -23.54
CA ALA A 2 -12.63 -5.86 -24.29
C ALA A 2 -12.56 -7.17 -23.47
N GLY A 3 -11.68 -7.27 -22.47
CA GLY A 3 -11.57 -8.48 -21.64
C GLY A 3 -12.83 -8.73 -20.80
N TRP A 4 -13.42 -7.68 -20.24
CA TRP A 4 -14.65 -7.76 -19.46
C TRP A 4 -15.85 -8.14 -20.33
N THR A 5 -15.92 -7.64 -21.56
CA THR A 5 -17.00 -8.00 -22.51
C THR A 5 -16.88 -9.43 -23.01
N ILE A 6 -15.66 -9.92 -23.26
CA ILE A 6 -15.44 -11.31 -23.68
C ILE A 6 -15.77 -12.27 -22.54
N ALA A 7 -15.38 -11.97 -21.31
CA ALA A 7 -15.71 -12.79 -20.14
C ALA A 7 -17.25 -12.87 -19.91
N TRP A 8 -17.97 -11.78 -20.17
CA TRP A 8 -19.44 -11.76 -20.13
C TRP A 8 -20.07 -12.59 -21.26
N GLN A 9 -19.55 -12.47 -22.49
CA GLN A 9 -20.08 -13.19 -23.66
C GLN A 9 -19.79 -14.70 -23.64
N THR A 10 -18.70 -15.10 -23.00
CA THR A 10 -18.29 -16.52 -22.92
C THR A 10 -18.88 -17.26 -21.72
N GLY A 11 -19.60 -16.55 -20.84
CA GLY A 11 -20.13 -17.13 -19.60
C GLY A 11 -19.04 -17.54 -18.58
N MET A 12 -17.78 -17.15 -18.81
CA MET A 12 -16.68 -17.40 -17.87
C MET A 12 -16.80 -16.56 -16.60
N TRP A 13 -17.55 -15.45 -16.66
CA TRP A 13 -17.84 -14.62 -15.50
C TRP A 13 -19.31 -14.75 -15.12
N VAL A 14 -19.56 -15.21 -13.90
CA VAL A 14 -20.88 -15.27 -13.27
C VAL A 14 -20.82 -14.38 -12.02
N PRO A 15 -21.81 -13.49 -11.78
CA PRO A 15 -21.84 -12.70 -10.57
C PRO A 15 -21.83 -13.62 -9.34
N ALA A 16 -21.07 -13.24 -8.31
CA ALA A 16 -20.97 -14.04 -7.09
C ALA A 16 -22.39 -14.36 -6.56
N PRO A 17 -22.68 -15.63 -6.24
CA PRO A 17 -24.00 -16.03 -5.77
C PRO A 17 -24.36 -15.26 -4.50
N LEU A 18 -25.61 -14.78 -4.43
CA LEU A 18 -26.15 -14.11 -3.26
C LEU A 18 -26.30 -15.14 -2.12
N GLU A 19 -25.32 -15.10 -1.22
CA GLU A 19 -25.31 -15.51 0.18
C GLU A 19 -26.28 -16.62 0.61
N ASN A 20 -25.72 -17.80 0.90
CA ASN A 20 -26.37 -18.81 1.74
C ASN A 20 -25.33 -19.34 2.73
N ASN A 21 -25.30 -18.79 3.96
CA ASN A 21 -24.68 -19.20 5.25
C ASN A 21 -23.31 -19.93 5.32
N ASN A 22 -22.69 -20.25 4.19
CA ASN A 22 -21.40 -20.92 4.02
C ASN A 22 -20.34 -19.90 3.53
N GLY A 23 -20.76 -18.68 3.17
CA GLY A 23 -19.90 -17.60 2.66
C GLY A 23 -19.03 -16.93 3.72
N SER A 24 -19.18 -17.26 5.00
CA SER A 24 -18.33 -16.75 6.07
C SER A 24 -16.91 -17.32 6.01
N GLU A 25 -16.73 -18.59 5.64
CA GLU A 25 -15.40 -19.22 5.53
C GLU A 25 -14.61 -18.72 4.31
N GLU A 26 -15.26 -18.59 3.14
CA GLU A 26 -14.60 -18.05 1.94
C GLU A 26 -14.23 -16.57 2.10
N ALA A 27 -15.11 -15.77 2.72
CA ALA A 27 -14.83 -14.37 3.05
C ALA A 27 -13.68 -14.24 4.07
N THR A 28 -13.62 -15.14 5.06
CA THR A 28 -12.53 -15.16 6.05
C THR A 28 -11.20 -15.54 5.41
N GLY A 29 -11.18 -16.55 4.51
CA GLY A 29 -9.98 -16.93 3.76
C GLY A 29 -9.42 -15.78 2.90
N GLY A 30 -10.31 -15.04 2.23
CA GLY A 30 -9.94 -13.84 1.47
C GLY A 30 -9.33 -12.74 2.33
N LEU A 31 -9.89 -12.50 3.52
CA LEU A 31 -9.35 -11.53 4.48
C LEU A 31 -7.96 -11.95 4.97
N VAL A 32 -7.78 -13.22 5.37
CA VAL A 32 -6.49 -13.74 5.86
C VAL A 32 -5.41 -13.65 4.78
N LEU A 33 -5.71 -14.04 3.53
CA LEU A 33 -4.79 -13.89 2.41
C LEU A 33 -4.49 -12.42 2.08
N GLY A 34 -5.49 -11.54 2.20
CA GLY A 34 -5.31 -10.10 2.09
C GLY A 34 -4.32 -9.55 3.12
N TYR A 35 -4.50 -9.89 4.39
CA TYR A 35 -3.57 -9.53 5.46
C TYR A 35 -2.16 -10.08 5.25
N PHE A 36 -2.06 -11.35 4.85
CA PHE A 36 -0.78 -11.98 4.59
C PHE A 36 -0.04 -11.28 3.44
N SER A 37 -0.74 -11.01 2.33
CA SER A 37 -0.15 -10.32 1.19
C SER A 37 0.25 -8.88 1.52
N ALA A 38 -0.53 -8.17 2.33
CA ALA A 38 -0.17 -6.84 2.83
C ALA A 38 1.08 -6.88 3.72
N ALA A 39 1.18 -7.87 4.62
CA ALA A 39 2.35 -8.06 5.47
C ALA A 39 3.61 -8.40 4.65
N CYS A 40 3.49 -9.26 3.64
CA CYS A 40 4.57 -9.55 2.70
C CYS A 40 4.98 -8.31 1.89
N TYR A 41 4.02 -7.48 1.46
CA TYR A 41 4.27 -6.26 0.71
C TYR A 41 5.08 -5.25 1.52
N LEU A 42 4.64 -4.95 2.74
CA LEU A 42 5.35 -4.06 3.67
C LEU A 42 6.72 -4.65 4.04
N GLY A 43 6.75 -5.95 4.35
CA GLY A 43 7.99 -6.67 4.66
C GLY A 43 9.01 -6.62 3.52
N ALA A 44 8.58 -6.69 2.26
CA ALA A 44 9.46 -6.62 1.09
C ALA A 44 10.06 -5.22 0.86
N ARG A 45 9.41 -4.15 1.36
CA ARG A 45 9.93 -2.79 1.29
C ARG A 45 11.06 -2.54 2.31
N LEU A 46 11.07 -3.22 3.45
CA LEU A 46 12.12 -3.05 4.48
C LEU A 46 13.55 -3.33 3.95
N PRO A 47 13.83 -4.43 3.22
CA PRO A 47 15.13 -4.64 2.57
C PRO A 47 15.51 -3.53 1.60
N GLN A 48 14.54 -2.95 0.88
CA GLN A 48 14.79 -1.84 -0.04
C GLN A 48 15.22 -0.57 0.72
N ILE A 49 14.54 -0.26 1.83
CA ILE A 49 14.88 0.84 2.73
C ILE A 49 16.27 0.64 3.36
N TYR A 50 16.59 -0.58 3.76
CA TYR A 50 17.89 -0.93 4.31
C TYR A 50 19.01 -0.79 3.28
N LYS A 51 18.77 -1.24 2.03
CA LYS A 51 19.73 -1.10 0.95
C LYS A 51 20.04 0.37 0.64
N ASN A 52 19.01 1.22 0.53
CA ASN A 52 19.17 2.67 0.40
C ASN A 52 19.98 3.26 1.58
N TYR A 53 19.78 2.76 2.80
CA TYR A 53 20.56 3.18 3.96
C TYR A 53 22.04 2.75 3.89
N SER A 54 22.30 1.56 3.37
CA SER A 54 23.66 0.99 3.22
C SER A 54 24.44 1.66 2.10
N GLU A 55 23.80 1.91 0.95
CA GLU A 55 24.44 2.51 -0.24
C GLU A 55 24.55 4.04 -0.12
N LYS A 56 23.89 4.65 0.88
CA LYS A 56 23.88 6.12 1.10
C LYS A 56 23.44 6.91 -0.13
N SER A 57 22.69 6.27 -1.01
CA SER A 57 22.16 6.82 -2.25
C SER A 57 20.73 6.33 -2.45
N CYS A 58 19.91 7.17 -3.08
CA CYS A 58 18.56 6.83 -3.52
C CYS A 58 18.46 6.82 -5.06
N GLU A 59 19.57 6.53 -5.75
CA GLU A 59 19.62 6.50 -7.21
C GLU A 59 18.66 5.44 -7.77
N GLY A 60 17.82 5.84 -8.73
CA GLY A 60 16.79 4.97 -9.33
C GLY A 60 15.45 4.92 -8.57
N LEU A 61 15.29 5.60 -7.44
CA LEU A 61 14.02 5.70 -6.74
C LEU A 61 13.14 6.84 -7.30
N SER A 62 11.89 6.56 -7.64
CA SER A 62 10.92 7.59 -8.07
C SER A 62 10.26 8.26 -6.86
N LEU A 63 10.74 9.43 -6.44
CA LEU A 63 10.19 10.20 -5.32
C LEU A 63 8.68 10.49 -5.49
N LEU A 64 8.24 10.74 -6.72
CA LEU A 64 6.84 11.03 -7.04
C LEU A 64 5.91 9.88 -6.68
N PHE A 65 6.35 8.64 -6.85
CA PHE A 65 5.57 7.45 -6.47
C PHE A 65 5.24 7.46 -4.97
N PHE A 66 6.23 7.76 -4.13
CA PHE A 66 6.05 7.81 -2.68
C PHE A 66 5.18 8.99 -2.24
N ILE A 67 5.32 10.16 -2.88
CA ILE A 67 4.46 11.32 -2.59
C ILE A 67 3.00 11.01 -2.94
N LEU A 68 2.76 10.42 -4.11
CA LEU A 68 1.41 10.03 -4.53
C LEU A 68 0.84 8.92 -3.63
N SER A 69 1.66 7.96 -3.22
CA SER A 69 1.25 6.90 -2.29
C SER A 69 0.87 7.48 -0.92
N LEU A 70 1.69 8.36 -0.36
CA LEU A 70 1.42 9.04 0.90
C LEU A 70 0.12 9.88 0.84
N LEU A 71 -0.06 10.67 -0.22
CA LEU A 71 -1.27 11.48 -0.41
C LEU A 71 -2.52 10.62 -0.59
N GLY A 72 -2.43 9.52 -1.33
CA GLY A 72 -3.53 8.57 -1.52
C GLY A 72 -3.94 7.91 -0.21
N ASN A 73 -2.98 7.42 0.56
CA ASN A 73 -3.21 6.82 1.88
C ASN A 73 -3.76 7.83 2.89
N LEU A 74 -3.27 9.07 2.87
CA LEU A 74 -3.77 10.15 3.72
C LEU A 74 -5.22 10.52 3.37
N THR A 75 -5.55 10.59 2.08
CA THR A 75 -6.92 10.85 1.61
C THR A 75 -7.86 9.70 1.99
N TYR A 76 -7.40 8.45 1.89
CA TYR A 76 -8.15 7.28 2.32
C TYR A 76 -8.44 7.31 3.83
N GLY A 77 -7.43 7.55 4.67
CA GLY A 77 -7.59 7.69 6.11
C GLY A 77 -8.52 8.84 6.49
N ALA A 78 -8.37 10.01 5.86
CA ALA A 78 -9.26 11.15 6.05
C ALA A 78 -10.71 10.83 5.65
N GLY A 79 -10.90 10.08 4.56
CA GLY A 79 -12.22 9.61 4.12
C GLY A 79 -12.90 8.75 5.18
N ILE A 80 -12.17 7.81 5.81
CA ILE A 80 -12.71 6.99 6.90
C ILE A 80 -13.07 7.83 8.12
N LEU A 81 -12.21 8.79 8.50
CA LEU A 81 -12.45 9.68 9.64
C LEU A 81 -13.66 10.60 9.42
N CYS A 82 -13.86 11.09 8.20
CA CYS A 82 -14.94 12.02 7.86
C CYS A 82 -16.29 11.34 7.58
N HIS A 83 -16.32 10.05 7.22
CA HIS A 83 -17.54 9.39 6.74
C HIS A 83 -18.55 9.07 7.86
N SER A 84 -18.15 8.39 8.94
CA SER A 84 -18.96 8.20 10.15
C SER A 84 -18.19 7.41 11.22
N THR A 85 -18.29 7.77 12.49
CA THR A 85 -17.66 7.06 13.64
C THR A 85 -18.46 5.82 14.05
N GLU A 86 -18.95 5.05 13.09
CA GLU A 86 -19.57 3.75 13.38
C GLU A 86 -18.48 2.71 13.62
N LYS A 87 -18.49 2.12 14.83
CA LYS A 87 -17.45 1.17 15.27
C LYS A 87 -17.38 -0.06 14.37
N GLU A 88 -18.50 -0.47 13.78
CA GLU A 88 -18.58 -1.65 12.90
C GLU A 88 -17.91 -1.40 11.54
N TYR A 89 -18.10 -0.21 10.96
CA TYR A 89 -17.41 0.23 9.75
C TYR A 89 -15.90 0.43 10.00
N PHE A 90 -15.53 0.96 11.16
CA PHE A 90 -14.14 1.12 11.55
C PHE A 90 -13.42 -0.22 11.74
N LEU A 91 -14.05 -1.19 12.41
CA LEU A 91 -13.51 -2.55 12.60
C LEU A 91 -13.37 -3.32 11.28
N THR A 92 -14.30 -3.13 10.35
CA THR A 92 -14.23 -3.76 9.02
C THR A 92 -13.10 -3.20 8.16
N ASN A 93 -12.81 -1.90 8.28
CA ASN A 93 -11.76 -1.24 7.52
C ASN A 93 -10.39 -1.18 8.22
N LEU A 94 -10.32 -1.53 9.51
CA LEU A 94 -9.10 -1.57 10.31
C LEU A 94 -7.92 -2.33 9.66
N PRO A 95 -8.10 -3.53 9.06
CA PRO A 95 -7.07 -4.18 8.23
C PRO A 95 -6.37 -3.24 7.26
N TRP A 96 -7.18 -2.56 6.46
CA TRP A 96 -6.76 -1.70 5.35
C TRP A 96 -6.16 -0.41 5.89
N LEU A 97 -6.71 0.11 6.99
CA LEU A 97 -6.19 1.28 7.69
C LEU A 97 -4.81 1.00 8.28
N ILE A 98 -4.59 -0.15 8.91
CA ILE A 98 -3.29 -0.55 9.46
C ILE A 98 -2.25 -0.68 8.33
N GLY A 99 -2.62 -1.34 7.23
CA GLY A 99 -1.75 -1.45 6.06
C GLY A 99 -1.41 -0.09 5.43
N SER A 100 -2.40 0.79 5.33
CA SER A 100 -2.24 2.16 4.84
C SER A 100 -1.31 2.98 5.73
N LEU A 101 -1.50 2.92 7.06
CA LEU A 101 -0.62 3.57 8.04
C LEU A 101 0.81 3.03 7.97
N GLY A 102 1.00 1.71 7.84
CA GLY A 102 2.32 1.10 7.67
C GLY A 102 3.02 1.62 6.41
N THR A 103 2.29 1.70 5.30
CA THR A 103 2.79 2.26 4.04
C THR A 103 3.20 3.74 4.20
N MET A 104 2.38 4.55 4.90
CA MET A 104 2.70 5.96 5.16
C MET A 104 3.99 6.13 5.98
N VAL A 105 4.22 5.27 6.97
CA VAL A 105 5.45 5.30 7.78
C VAL A 105 6.67 4.96 6.92
N GLU A 106 6.58 3.93 6.09
CA GLU A 106 7.67 3.55 5.17
C GLU A 106 7.97 4.66 4.16
N ASP A 107 6.93 5.24 3.56
CA ASP A 107 7.06 6.35 2.60
C ASP A 107 7.74 7.56 3.26
N ALA A 108 7.41 7.87 4.52
CA ALA A 108 8.04 8.94 5.28
C ALA A 108 9.52 8.66 5.61
N VAL A 109 9.87 7.41 5.95
CA VAL A 109 11.27 6.99 6.16
C VAL A 109 12.08 7.16 4.87
N ILE A 110 11.52 6.73 3.73
CA ILE A 110 12.17 6.89 2.42
C ILE A 110 12.34 8.38 2.07
N PHE A 111 11.33 9.20 2.34
CA PHE A 111 11.43 10.65 2.12
C PHE A 111 12.55 11.28 2.97
N PHE A 112 12.69 10.85 4.23
CA PHE A 112 13.77 11.30 5.09
C PHE A 112 15.16 10.86 4.57
N GLN A 113 15.29 9.60 4.15
CA GLN A 113 16.52 9.10 3.51
C GLN A 113 16.87 9.90 2.26
N PHE A 114 15.90 10.16 1.39
CA PHE A 114 16.09 10.97 0.18
C PHE A 114 16.60 12.37 0.52
N ARG A 115 16.05 13.03 1.55
CA ARG A 115 16.48 14.36 1.98
C ARG A 115 17.91 14.38 2.50
N ILE A 116 18.34 13.35 3.24
CA ILE A 116 19.72 13.24 3.74
C ILE A 116 20.70 13.00 2.59
N TYR A 117 20.40 12.03 1.71
CA TYR A 117 21.34 11.63 0.66
C TYR A 117 21.41 12.64 -0.49
N ALA A 118 20.31 13.35 -0.79
CA ALA A 118 20.33 14.49 -1.71
C ALA A 118 21.26 15.64 -1.24
N ILE A 119 21.51 15.76 0.07
CA ILE A 119 22.44 16.77 0.63
C ILE A 119 23.90 16.28 0.59
N GLN A 120 24.13 14.97 0.57
CA GLN A 120 25.47 14.38 0.58
C GLN A 120 26.16 14.36 -0.79
N GLU A 121 25.42 14.18 -1.88
CA GLU A 121 25.97 14.25 -3.24
C GLU A 121 26.68 15.57 -3.59
N PRO A 122 26.10 16.77 -3.37
CA PRO A 122 26.77 18.02 -3.70
C PRO A 122 28.00 18.31 -2.82
N ARG A 123 28.14 17.64 -1.67
CA ARG A 123 29.29 17.85 -0.79
C ARG A 123 30.50 17.05 -1.26
N LEU A 124 30.33 15.82 -1.73
CA LEU A 124 31.45 14.96 -2.18
C LEU A 124 32.06 15.44 -3.50
N SER A 125 31.25 15.97 -4.42
CA SER A 125 31.72 16.57 -5.68
C SER A 125 32.43 17.92 -5.51
N ALA A 126 32.25 18.60 -4.36
CA ALA A 126 32.93 19.85 -4.05
C ALA A 126 34.32 19.67 -3.41
N ILE A 127 34.72 18.43 -3.06
CA ILE A 127 36.00 18.12 -2.39
C ILE A 127 36.88 17.13 -3.18
N SER A 128 36.41 16.59 -4.31
CA SER A 128 37.20 15.77 -5.25
C SER A 128 37.63 16.58 -6.46
#